data_AF-A0A9E1Y7Q0-F1
#
_entry.id   AF-A0A9E1Y7Q0-F1
#
_cell.length_a   1.000
_cell.length_b   1.000
_cell.length_c   1.000
_cell.angle_alpha   90.00
_cell.angle_beta   90.00
_cell.angle_gamma   90.00
#
_symmetry.space_group_name_H-M   'P 1'
#
loop_
_entity.id
_entity.type
_entity.pdbx_description
1 polymer ?
#
loop_
_entity_poly.entity_id
_entity_poly.type
_entity_poly.pdbx_seq_one_letter_code
_entity_poly.pdbx_strand_id
1 'polypeptide(L)'
;MLKTLENLIKLARERKTIPVEGSYTNKLLTDKSLSKAKVLEEVDELIEAIEKDTNKIHEAADVFYHLLMYLESNNVKIEDVMVELENRKK
;
A
#
# COMPACT_ATOMS: atom_id res chain seq x y z
N MET A 1 -4.01 -16.94 3.66
CA MET A 1 -2.66 -16.32 3.60
C MET A 1 -2.71 -14.81 3.34
N LEU A 2 -3.66 -14.27 2.55
CA LEU A 2 -3.73 -12.82 2.23
C LEU A 2 -4.77 -12.01 3.05
N LYS A 3 -5.37 -12.61 4.09
CA LYS A 3 -6.43 -11.98 4.90
C LYS A 3 -6.00 -10.64 5.51
N THR A 4 -4.70 -10.48 5.83
CA THR A 4 -4.16 -9.22 6.34
C THR A 4 -4.26 -8.10 5.31
N LEU A 5 -3.92 -8.36 4.04
CA LEU A 5 -4.05 -7.36 2.97
C LEU A 5 -5.52 -7.01 2.74
N GLU A 6 -6.41 -8.01 2.71
CA GLU A 6 -7.86 -7.78 2.61
C GLU A 6 -8.38 -6.87 3.73
N ASN A 7 -7.89 -7.05 4.96
CA ASN A 7 -8.26 -6.21 6.09
C ASN A 7 -7.72 -4.77 5.92
N LEU A 8 -6.50 -4.59 5.40
CA LEU A 8 -5.95 -3.26 5.12
C LEU A 8 -6.75 -2.53 4.02
N ILE A 9 -7.17 -3.25 2.99
CA ILE A 9 -8.03 -2.71 1.92
C ILE A 9 -9.39 -2.27 2.50
N LYS A 10 -10.00 -3.12 3.34
CA LYS A 10 -11.26 -2.78 4.04
C LYS A 10 -11.08 -1.56 4.92
N LEU A 11 -9.99 -1.48 5.69
CA LEU A 11 -9.66 -0.32 6.51
C LEU A 11 -9.52 0.95 5.66
N ALA A 12 -8.81 0.88 4.53
CA ALA A 12 -8.64 2.03 3.63
C ALA A 12 -9.99 2.54 3.13
N ARG A 13 -10.85 1.63 2.67
CA ARG A 13 -12.19 1.95 2.17
C ARG A 13 -13.09 2.50 3.28
N GLU A 14 -13.04 1.90 4.47
CA GLU A 14 -13.74 2.41 5.65
C GLU A 14 -13.30 3.83 5.96
N ARG A 15 -11.99 4.12 5.98
CA ARG A 15 -11.44 5.45 6.25
C ARG A 15 -11.81 6.48 5.17
N LYS A 16 -12.02 6.06 3.92
CA LYS A 16 -12.60 6.94 2.87
C LYS A 16 -14.06 7.29 3.17
N THR A 17 -14.84 6.34 3.69
CA THR A 17 -16.27 6.54 3.98
C THR A 17 -16.54 7.22 5.33
N ILE A 18 -15.72 6.91 6.33
CA ILE A 18 -15.81 7.38 7.71
C ILE A 18 -14.41 7.88 8.09
N PRO A 19 -14.06 9.13 7.71
CA PRO A 19 -12.75 9.68 8.01
C PRO A 19 -12.51 9.80 9.51
N VAL A 20 -11.30 9.48 9.94
CA VAL A 20 -10.83 9.68 11.32
C VAL A 20 -9.81 10.79 11.33
N GLU A 21 -10.11 11.86 12.05
CA GLU A 21 -9.21 13.01 12.19
C GLU A 21 -7.86 12.58 12.79
N GLY A 22 -6.77 13.11 12.25
CA GLY A 22 -5.41 12.77 12.67
C GLY A 22 -4.92 11.37 12.25
N SER A 23 -5.75 10.54 11.61
CA SER A 23 -5.32 9.23 11.13
C SER A 23 -4.30 9.35 9.99
N TYR A 24 -3.17 8.65 10.13
CA TYR A 24 -2.16 8.56 9.08
C TYR A 24 -2.71 7.97 7.78
N THR A 25 -3.53 6.92 7.89
CA THR A 25 -4.24 6.32 6.74
C THR A 25 -5.08 7.36 6.02
N ASN A 26 -5.87 8.17 6.74
CA ASN A 26 -6.66 9.23 6.11
C ASN A 26 -5.77 10.25 5.41
N LYS A 27 -4.64 10.64 6.01
CA LYS A 27 -3.67 11.56 5.39
C LYS A 27 -3.14 11.01 4.06
N LEU A 28 -2.76 9.73 4.00
CA LEU A 28 -2.30 9.08 2.76
C LEU A 28 -3.40 9.00 1.70
N LEU A 29 -4.65 8.77 2.12
CA LEU A 29 -5.80 8.66 1.23
C LEU A 29 -6.25 10.01 0.65
N THR A 30 -6.02 11.11 1.36
CA THR A 30 -6.39 12.47 0.91
C THR A 30 -5.24 13.20 0.22
N ASP A 31 -4.00 13.00 0.66
CA ASP A 31 -2.79 13.59 0.07
C ASP A 31 -2.10 12.60 -0.88
N LYS A 32 -2.43 12.73 -2.16
CA LYS A 32 -1.87 11.90 -3.24
C LYS A 32 -0.37 12.11 -3.45
N SER A 33 0.12 13.31 -3.18
CA SER A 33 1.54 13.62 -3.31
C SER A 33 2.34 12.94 -2.21
N LEU A 34 1.83 12.95 -0.98
CA LEU A 34 2.41 12.21 0.13
C LEU A 34 2.39 10.70 -0.11
N SER A 35 1.26 10.13 -0.51
CA SER A 35 1.18 8.68 -0.75
C SER A 35 2.12 8.25 -1.88
N LYS A 36 2.25 9.03 -2.96
CA LYS A 36 3.26 8.80 -4.00
C LYS A 36 4.68 8.85 -3.43
N ALA A 37 5.00 9.88 -2.64
CA ALA A 37 6.34 10.06 -2.07
C ALA A 37 6.73 8.87 -1.18
N LYS A 38 5.81 8.41 -0.31
CA LYS A 38 6.03 7.22 0.52
C LYS A 38 6.25 5.97 -0.33
N VAL A 39 5.45 5.71 -1.37
CA VAL A 39 5.68 4.53 -2.22
C VAL A 39 7.09 4.52 -2.84
N LEU A 40 7.62 5.67 -3.23
CA LEU A 40 8.99 5.76 -3.76
C LEU A 40 10.02 5.46 -2.67
N GLU A 41 9.88 6.11 -1.51
CA GLU A 41 10.74 5.92 -0.33
C GLU A 41 10.80 4.45 0.10
N GLU A 42 9.64 3.82 0.34
CA GLU A 42 9.59 2.44 0.84
C GLU A 42 10.18 1.43 -0.15
N VAL A 43 10.03 1.67 -1.45
CA VAL A 43 10.61 0.79 -2.47
C VAL A 43 12.14 0.92 -2.48
N ASP A 44 12.66 2.14 -2.37
CA ASP A 44 14.11 2.38 -2.27
C ASP A 44 14.67 1.75 -0.97
N GLU A 45 14.00 1.93 0.17
CA GLU A 45 14.38 1.33 1.46
C GLU A 45 14.33 -0.20 1.42
N LEU A 46 13.32 -0.79 0.78
CA LEU A 46 13.25 -2.25 0.58
C LEU A 46 14.42 -2.77 -0.24
N ILE A 47 14.77 -2.10 -1.35
CA ILE A 47 15.91 -2.50 -2.18
C ILE A 47 17.19 -2.46 -1.34
N GLU A 48 17.45 -1.37 -0.63
CA GLU A 48 18.61 -1.24 0.26
C GLU A 48 18.64 -2.31 1.34
N ALA A 49 17.50 -2.59 1.99
CA ALA A 49 17.40 -3.59 3.04
C ALA A 49 17.62 -5.02 2.53
N ILE A 50 17.22 -5.32 1.29
CA ILE A 50 17.51 -6.61 0.65
C ILE A 50 19.01 -6.71 0.34
N GLU A 51 19.61 -5.68 -0.25
CA GLU A 51 21.04 -5.68 -0.62
C GLU A 51 21.96 -5.80 0.61
N LYS A 52 21.57 -5.20 1.73
CA LYS A 52 22.33 -5.21 2.98
C LYS A 52 21.93 -6.35 3.93
N ASP A 53 20.96 -7.17 3.55
CA ASP A 53 20.38 -8.24 4.37
C ASP A 53 19.89 -7.78 5.76
N THR A 54 19.27 -6.60 5.83
CA THR A 54 18.75 -6.00 7.06
C THR A 54 17.23 -6.20 7.20
N ASN A 55 16.48 -5.18 7.63
CA ASN A 55 15.06 -5.22 7.99
C ASN A 55 14.08 -5.47 6.82
N LYS A 56 14.49 -6.23 5.79
CA LYS A 56 13.74 -6.50 4.54
C LYS A 56 12.27 -6.90 4.71
N ILE A 57 11.90 -7.57 5.81
CA ILE A 57 10.51 -7.95 6.08
C ILE A 57 9.66 -6.73 6.45
N HIS A 58 10.24 -5.79 7.21
CA HIS A 58 9.59 -4.54 7.61
C HIS A 58 9.35 -3.67 6.38
N GLU A 59 10.40 -3.41 5.61
CA GLU A 59 10.30 -2.58 4.40
C GLU A 59 9.34 -3.19 3.37
N ALA A 60 9.32 -4.53 3.24
CA ALA A 60 8.37 -5.19 2.35
C ALA A 60 6.92 -4.97 2.81
N ALA A 61 6.66 -4.98 4.12
CA ALA A 61 5.35 -4.70 4.66
C ALA A 61 4.93 -3.24 4.41
N ASP A 62 5.87 -2.30 4.54
CA ASP A 62 5.60 -0.88 4.31
C ASP A 62 5.35 -0.58 2.83
N VAL A 63 6.09 -1.20 1.91
CA VAL A 63 5.78 -1.19 0.47
C VAL A 63 4.35 -1.65 0.22
N PHE A 64 3.91 -2.79 0.78
CA PHE A 64 2.54 -3.26 0.60
C PHE A 64 1.51 -2.28 1.17
N TYR A 65 1.73 -1.77 2.36
CA TYR A 65 0.80 -0.82 3.00
C TYR A 65 0.67 0.47 2.18
N HIS A 66 1.79 1.11 1.86
CA HIS A 66 1.81 2.37 1.14
C HIS A 66 1.31 2.25 -0.30
N LEU A 67 1.63 1.15 -0.98
CA LEU A 67 1.10 0.86 -2.32
C LEU A 67 -0.42 0.72 -2.28
N LEU A 68 -0.98 -0.02 -1.32
CA LEU A 68 -2.43 -0.16 -1.18
C LEU A 68 -3.12 1.19 -0.94
N MET A 69 -2.56 2.05 -0.07
CA MET A 69 -3.13 3.38 0.16
C MET A 69 -3.07 4.26 -1.10
N TYR A 70 -1.97 4.20 -1.84
CA TYR A 70 -1.79 4.96 -3.07
C TYR A 70 -2.75 4.50 -4.19
N LEU A 71 -2.98 3.19 -4.32
CA LEU A 71 -3.97 2.65 -5.26
C LEU A 71 -5.38 3.11 -4.89
N GLU A 72 -5.77 2.97 -3.62
CA GLU A 72 -7.09 3.38 -3.15
C GLU A 72 -7.31 4.91 -3.22
N SER A 73 -6.28 5.74 -2.99
CA SER A 73 -6.36 7.20 -3.16
C SER A 73 -6.56 7.61 -4.63
N ASN A 74 -6.11 6.76 -5.57
CA ASN A 74 -6.28 6.95 -7.01
C ASN A 74 -7.44 6.16 -7.62
N ASN A 75 -8.29 5.56 -6.80
CA ASN A 75 -9.43 4.74 -7.23
C ASN A 75 -9.03 3.55 -8.14
N VAL A 76 -7.80 3.06 -7.98
CA VAL A 76 -7.37 1.81 -8.60
C VAL A 76 -7.72 0.68 -7.66
N LYS A 77 -8.62 -0.20 -8.09
CA LYS A 77 -9.07 -1.33 -7.27
C LYS A 77 -8.03 -2.43 -7.30
N ILE A 78 -7.66 -2.93 -6.12
CA ILE A 78 -6.76 -4.08 -5.99
C ILE A 78 -7.34 -5.32 -6.68
N GLU A 79 -8.66 -5.45 -6.75
CA GLU A 79 -9.34 -6.52 -7.49
C GLU A 79 -8.94 -6.52 -8.98
N ASP A 80 -8.86 -5.34 -9.61
CA ASP A 80 -8.45 -5.22 -11.02
C ASP A 80 -6.96 -5.57 -11.18
N VAL A 81 -6.11 -5.17 -10.23
CA VAL A 81 -4.69 -5.56 -10.19
C VAL A 81 -4.52 -7.08 -10.05
N MET A 82 -5.35 -7.74 -9.24
CA MET A 82 -5.31 -9.19 -9.08
C MET A 82 -5.71 -9.93 -10.36
N VAL A 83 -6.68 -9.43 -11.11
CA VAL A 83 -7.02 -9.96 -12.44
C VAL A 83 -5.83 -9.85 -13.39
N GLU A 84 -5.15 -8.70 -13.40
CA GLU A 84 -3.95 -8.50 -14.21
C GLU A 84 -2.80 -9.43 -13.79
N LEU A 85 -2.57 -9.61 -12.48
CA LEU A 85 -1.57 -10.54 -11.97
C LEU A 85 -1.89 -12.01 -12.32
N GLU A 86 -3.17 -12.40 -12.34
CA GLU A 86 -3.57 -13.74 -12.78
C GLU A 86 -3.21 -13.98 -14.24
N ASN A 87 -3.34 -12.95 -15.10
CA ASN A 87 -2.92 -13.04 -16.49
C ASN A 87 -1.42 -13.27 -16.67
N ARG A 88 -0.58 -12.87 -15.70
CA ARG A 88 0.89 -13.08 -15.73
C ARG A 88 1.34 -14.47 -15.32
N LYS A 89 0.43 -15.33 -14.82
CA LYS A 89 0.73 -16.72 -14.46
C LYS A 89 0.73 -17.69 -15.65
N LYS A 90 0.37 -17.20 -16.83
CA LYS A 90 0.42 -17.93 -18.09
C LYS A 90 1.83 -17.91 -18.65
#